data_AF-A0A316HC60-F1
#
_entry.id   AF-A0A316HC60-F1
#
_cell.length_a   1.000
_cell.length_b   1.000
_cell.length_c   1.000
_cell.angle_alpha   90.00
_cell.angle_beta   90.00
_cell.angle_gamma   90.00
#
_symmetry.space_group_name_H-M   'P 1'
#
loop_
_entity.id
_entity.type
_entity.pdbx_description
1 polymer ?
#
loop_
_entity_poly.entity_id
_entity_poly.type
_entity_poly.pdbx_seq_one_letter_code
_entity_poly.pdbx_strand_id
1 'polypeptide(L)'
;MKTLKLLLLAVLLPFITTAQSQSVQQHGPHAAKLHHAIVRGVTYADFKASVTDFADTSAKKEYADSAWVLWKAENWPALEQLFNDKQLNGGWPPNRGAVNLLIVTLKKGFLIDRYGGYTDANGVFQDKGTFVSPKGVPFPERALPDATLKKPYKIYVILKPIPKVREGKIIPWFGQPGLGIQYELPYSINDLKQQGYLEEQKQ
;
A
#
# COMPACT_ATOMS: atom_id res chain seq x y z
N MET A 1 -19.23 -41.40 -81.26
CA MET A 1 -18.50 -40.32 -81.97
C MET A 1 -18.59 -39.04 -81.13
N LYS A 2 -17.50 -38.25 -81.15
CA LYS A 2 -17.26 -36.87 -80.66
C LYS A 2 -18.55 -36.01 -80.51
N THR A 3 -18.72 -35.12 -79.52
CA THR A 3 -17.97 -33.86 -79.31
C THR A 3 -18.27 -33.16 -77.96
N LEU A 4 -17.33 -32.29 -77.60
CA LEU A 4 -17.15 -31.40 -76.44
C LEU A 4 -17.85 -30.02 -76.59
N LYS A 5 -18.33 -29.41 -75.48
CA LYS A 5 -18.12 -28.01 -74.97
C LYS A 5 -19.25 -27.60 -73.99
N LEU A 6 -19.03 -27.35 -72.69
CA LEU A 6 -18.49 -26.15 -72.00
C LEU A 6 -19.47 -24.93 -72.13
N LEU A 7 -20.06 -24.28 -71.10
CA LEU A 7 -19.52 -23.68 -69.86
C LEU A 7 -20.67 -23.26 -68.88
N LEU A 8 -20.44 -23.43 -67.55
CA LEU A 8 -20.58 -22.47 -66.41
C LEU A 8 -21.93 -21.70 -66.18
N LEU A 9 -22.42 -21.40 -64.97
CA LEU A 9 -21.84 -21.31 -63.61
C LEU A 9 -22.96 -21.23 -62.53
N ALA A 10 -22.59 -21.63 -61.31
CA ALA A 10 -22.96 -21.05 -60.00
C ALA A 10 -24.31 -21.35 -59.33
N VAL A 11 -24.39 -21.52 -58.00
CA VAL A 11 -23.40 -21.63 -56.91
C VAL A 11 -24.10 -22.34 -55.74
N LEU A 12 -23.32 -23.20 -55.08
CA LEU A 12 -23.57 -23.90 -53.83
C LEU A 12 -23.52 -22.94 -52.61
N LEU A 13 -24.43 -23.06 -51.64
CA LEU A 13 -24.17 -23.32 -50.19
C LEU A 13 -25.29 -22.82 -49.24
N PRO A 14 -25.42 -23.45 -48.06
CA PRO A 14 -26.59 -23.37 -47.18
C PRO A 14 -26.48 -22.32 -46.07
N PHE A 15 -27.64 -22.05 -45.47
CA PHE A 15 -27.93 -21.48 -44.16
C PHE A 15 -26.73 -21.14 -43.26
N ILE A 16 -26.54 -19.83 -43.02
CA ILE A 16 -25.90 -19.32 -41.81
C ILE A 16 -26.94 -18.48 -41.07
N THR A 17 -27.47 -19.04 -39.99
CA THR A 17 -28.22 -18.29 -38.99
C THR A 17 -27.30 -17.22 -38.40
N THR A 18 -27.58 -15.95 -38.68
CA THR A 18 -26.90 -14.83 -38.05
C THR A 18 -27.48 -14.66 -36.64
N ALA A 19 -26.78 -15.14 -35.62
CA ALA A 19 -27.03 -14.71 -34.25
C ALA A 19 -26.57 -13.25 -34.13
N GLN A 20 -27.52 -12.32 -34.16
CA GLN A 20 -27.27 -10.94 -33.73
C GLN A 20 -27.02 -10.97 -32.22
N SER A 21 -25.76 -10.93 -31.82
CA SER A 21 -25.37 -10.51 -30.47
C SER A 21 -25.75 -9.05 -30.30
N GLN A 22 -26.95 -8.80 -29.80
CA GLN A 22 -27.28 -7.51 -29.21
C GLN A 22 -26.34 -7.30 -28.02
N SER A 23 -25.46 -6.31 -28.15
CA SER A 23 -24.71 -5.75 -27.04
C SER A 23 -25.69 -5.16 -26.04
N VAL A 24 -26.16 -5.99 -25.10
CA VAL A 24 -26.80 -5.49 -23.89
C VAL A 24 -25.72 -4.79 -23.09
N GLN A 25 -25.80 -3.47 -23.12
CA GLN A 25 -25.07 -2.55 -22.27
C GLN A 25 -25.46 -2.85 -20.81
N GLN A 26 -24.79 -3.84 -20.21
CA GLN A 26 -24.90 -4.12 -18.78
C GLN A 26 -24.13 -3.04 -18.02
N HIS A 27 -24.80 -1.93 -17.73
CA HIS A 27 -24.51 -1.17 -16.51
C HIS A 27 -24.92 -2.03 -15.32
N GLY A 28 -24.08 -3.01 -14.98
CA GLY A 28 -24.27 -3.85 -13.81
C GLY A 28 -23.99 -3.06 -12.53
N PRO A 29 -24.75 -3.29 -11.43
CA PRO A 29 -24.49 -2.69 -10.11
C PRO A 29 -23.21 -3.25 -9.42
N HIS A 30 -22.27 -3.81 -10.18
CA HIS A 30 -21.15 -4.59 -9.63
C HIS A 30 -20.02 -3.73 -9.06
N ALA A 31 -19.80 -2.51 -9.56
CA ALA A 31 -18.78 -1.60 -9.02
C ALA A 31 -19.16 -1.09 -7.61
N ALA A 32 -20.44 -0.82 -7.35
CA ALA A 32 -20.90 -0.24 -6.08
C ALA A 32 -20.79 -1.21 -4.89
N LYS A 33 -20.82 -2.53 -5.11
CA LYS A 33 -20.69 -3.55 -4.04
C LYS A 33 -19.25 -3.80 -3.58
N LEU A 34 -18.23 -3.37 -4.33
CA LEU A 34 -16.81 -3.66 -4.04
C LEU A 34 -16.16 -2.75 -2.98
N HIS A 35 -16.79 -1.62 -2.64
CA HIS A 35 -16.18 -0.60 -1.75
C HIS A 35 -16.54 -0.75 -0.26
N HIS A 36 -17.44 -1.68 0.09
CA HIS A 36 -17.88 -1.89 1.48
C HIS A 36 -17.16 -3.03 2.21
N ALA A 37 -16.39 -3.86 1.51
CA ALA A 37 -15.67 -4.96 2.13
C ALA A 37 -14.41 -4.46 2.86
N ILE A 38 -14.26 -4.83 4.13
CA ILE A 38 -13.02 -4.65 4.89
C ILE A 38 -12.04 -5.72 4.43
N VAL A 39 -10.85 -5.32 3.97
CA VAL A 39 -9.79 -6.25 3.57
C VAL A 39 -8.61 -6.07 4.52
N ARG A 40 -8.26 -7.13 5.25
CA ARG A 40 -7.14 -7.14 6.22
C ARG A 40 -7.19 -5.95 7.22
N GLY A 41 -8.40 -5.59 7.66
CA GLY A 41 -8.63 -4.48 8.59
C GLY A 41 -8.73 -3.08 7.97
N VAL A 42 -8.72 -2.97 6.63
CA VAL A 42 -8.72 -1.69 5.90
C VAL A 42 -9.97 -1.56 5.05
N THR A 43 -10.66 -0.42 5.14
CA THR A 43 -11.74 -0.08 4.20
C THR A 43 -11.18 0.56 2.94
N TYR A 44 -11.92 0.54 1.83
CA TYR A 44 -11.52 1.27 0.63
C TYR A 44 -11.36 2.78 0.91
N ALA A 45 -12.21 3.35 1.77
CA ALA A 45 -12.13 4.77 2.14
C ALA A 45 -10.81 5.09 2.86
N ASP A 46 -10.42 4.26 3.84
CA ASP A 46 -9.16 4.42 4.56
C ASP A 46 -7.95 4.23 3.65
N PHE A 47 -8.00 3.22 2.76
CA PHE A 47 -6.96 3.00 1.75
C PHE A 47 -6.84 4.22 0.84
N LYS A 48 -7.95 4.74 0.32
CA LYS A 48 -7.93 5.91 -0.55
C LYS A 48 -7.39 7.14 0.18
N ALA A 49 -7.80 7.35 1.43
CA ALA A 49 -7.35 8.48 2.25
C ALA A 49 -5.85 8.41 2.62
N SER A 50 -5.23 7.24 2.52
CA SER A 50 -3.81 7.06 2.82
C SER A 50 -2.85 7.63 1.75
N VAL A 51 -3.38 8.03 0.59
CA VAL A 51 -2.62 8.59 -0.53
C VAL A 51 -3.25 9.91 -0.94
N THR A 52 -2.52 11.00 -0.74
CA THR A 52 -3.01 12.37 -1.00
C THR A 52 -3.35 12.59 -2.47
N ASP A 53 -2.64 11.92 -3.38
CA ASP A 53 -2.83 12.08 -4.84
C ASP A 53 -4.10 11.44 -5.38
N PHE A 54 -4.83 10.65 -4.58
CA PHE A 54 -6.14 10.14 -4.97
C PHE A 54 -7.26 11.18 -4.86
N ALA A 55 -6.95 12.41 -4.45
CA ALA A 55 -7.90 13.52 -4.40
C ALA A 55 -8.18 14.14 -5.79
N ASP A 56 -9.48 14.24 -6.11
CA ASP A 56 -10.18 15.09 -7.10
C ASP A 56 -9.58 15.33 -8.50
N THR A 57 -9.37 14.25 -9.26
CA THR A 57 -9.72 14.25 -10.70
C THR A 57 -10.28 12.87 -11.10
N SER A 58 -11.08 12.79 -12.17
CA SER A 58 -11.60 11.51 -12.70
C SER A 58 -10.47 10.53 -13.04
N ALA A 59 -9.37 11.01 -13.63
CA ALA A 59 -8.17 10.22 -13.91
C ALA A 59 -7.49 9.69 -12.64
N LYS A 60 -7.47 10.47 -11.55
CA LYS A 60 -6.89 10.07 -10.26
C LYS A 60 -7.76 9.07 -9.50
N LYS A 61 -9.09 9.08 -9.73
CA LYS A 61 -10.00 8.06 -9.20
C LYS A 61 -9.72 6.66 -9.77
N GLU A 62 -9.41 6.56 -11.07
CA GLU A 62 -9.08 5.28 -11.71
C GLU A 62 -7.80 4.65 -11.13
N TYR A 63 -6.82 5.47 -10.74
CA TYR A 63 -5.61 5.00 -10.07
C TYR A 63 -5.89 4.50 -8.66
N ALA A 64 -6.79 5.13 -7.90
CA ALA A 64 -7.21 4.64 -6.60
C ALA A 64 -7.88 3.25 -6.69
N ASP A 65 -8.76 3.07 -7.66
CA ASP A 65 -9.44 1.78 -7.90
C ASP A 65 -8.45 0.69 -8.31
N SER A 66 -7.51 1.01 -9.21
CA SER A 66 -6.45 0.10 -9.65
C SER A 66 -5.51 -0.28 -8.51
N ALA A 67 -5.04 0.71 -7.73
CA ALA A 67 -4.17 0.50 -6.58
C ALA A 67 -4.84 -0.37 -5.51
N TRP A 68 -6.15 -0.18 -5.27
CA TRP A 68 -6.91 -1.02 -4.34
C TRP A 68 -6.97 -2.48 -4.81
N VAL A 69 -7.22 -2.73 -6.09
CA VAL A 69 -7.24 -4.09 -6.65
C VAL A 69 -5.88 -4.77 -6.47
N LEU A 70 -4.79 -4.08 -6.84
CA LEU A 70 -3.43 -4.60 -6.72
C LEU A 70 -3.03 -4.86 -5.26
N TRP A 71 -3.38 -3.93 -4.36
CA TRP A 71 -3.09 -4.10 -2.94
C TRP A 71 -3.83 -5.28 -2.33
N LYS A 72 -5.13 -5.46 -2.64
CA LYS A 72 -5.90 -6.63 -2.18
C LYS A 72 -5.27 -7.95 -2.64
N ALA A 73 -4.81 -7.98 -3.89
CA ALA A 73 -4.17 -9.14 -4.49
C ALA A 73 -2.71 -9.36 -4.04
N GLU A 74 -2.17 -8.46 -3.19
CA GLU A 74 -0.76 -8.49 -2.75
C GLU A 74 0.24 -8.45 -3.92
N ASN A 75 -0.15 -7.84 -5.04
CA ASN A 75 0.72 -7.68 -6.20
C ASN A 75 1.58 -6.41 -6.03
N TRP A 76 2.56 -6.50 -5.14
CA TRP A 76 3.44 -5.40 -4.76
C TRP A 76 4.27 -4.85 -5.93
N PRO A 77 4.87 -5.66 -6.81
CA PRO A 77 5.62 -5.13 -7.94
C PRO A 77 4.76 -4.29 -8.88
N ALA A 78 3.56 -4.75 -9.23
CA ALA A 78 2.67 -3.97 -10.08
C ALA A 78 2.12 -2.72 -9.37
N LEU A 79 1.91 -2.79 -8.05
CA LEU A 79 1.49 -1.64 -7.25
C LEU A 79 2.59 -0.58 -7.18
N GLU A 80 3.85 -0.97 -6.96
CA GLU A 80 5.00 -0.07 -6.96
C GLU A 80 5.23 0.56 -8.33
N GLN A 81 5.14 -0.24 -9.40
CA GLN A 81 5.21 0.25 -10.77
C GLN A 81 4.13 1.31 -11.05
N LEU A 82 2.89 1.08 -10.62
CA LEU A 82 1.80 2.05 -10.75
C LEU A 82 2.12 3.37 -10.02
N PHE A 83 2.67 3.31 -8.81
CA PHE A 83 3.00 4.51 -8.03
C PHE A 83 4.13 5.30 -8.67
N ASN A 84 5.15 4.61 -9.20
CA ASN A 84 6.27 5.25 -9.88
C ASN A 84 5.84 5.89 -11.21
N ASP A 85 5.14 5.15 -12.06
CA ASP A 85 4.74 5.63 -13.40
C ASP A 85 3.77 6.81 -13.33
N LYS A 86 2.93 6.84 -12.30
CA LYS A 86 1.92 7.88 -12.09
C LYS A 86 2.34 8.94 -11.08
N GLN A 87 3.57 8.86 -10.57
CA GLN A 87 4.15 9.79 -9.60
C GLN A 87 3.26 10.00 -8.37
N LEU A 88 2.70 8.90 -7.85
CA LEU A 88 1.77 8.92 -6.72
C LEU A 88 2.51 8.85 -5.40
N ASN A 89 1.99 9.57 -4.41
CA ASN A 89 2.36 9.55 -3.01
C ASN A 89 3.86 9.80 -2.76
N GLY A 90 4.52 10.54 -3.66
CA GLY A 90 5.97 10.74 -3.63
C GLY A 90 6.77 9.43 -3.70
N GLY A 91 6.21 8.38 -4.29
CA GLY A 91 6.82 7.05 -4.38
C GLY A 91 6.64 6.17 -3.13
N TRP A 92 5.98 6.65 -2.08
CA TRP A 92 5.71 5.85 -0.87
C TRP A 92 4.49 4.92 -1.06
N PRO A 93 4.49 3.73 -0.45
CA PRO A 93 3.39 2.78 -0.58
C PRO A 93 2.07 3.34 -0.01
N PRO A 94 0.91 2.87 -0.51
CA PRO A 94 -0.38 3.18 0.09
C PRO A 94 -0.55 2.48 1.45
N ASN A 95 -1.67 2.75 2.09
CA ASN A 95 -2.05 2.22 3.40
C ASN A 95 -0.96 2.38 4.45
N ARG A 96 -0.26 3.53 4.42
CA ARG A 96 0.85 3.82 5.33
C ARG A 96 1.96 2.74 5.28
N GLY A 97 2.13 2.06 4.14
CA GLY A 97 3.12 0.99 3.96
C GLY A 97 2.75 -0.37 4.54
N ALA A 98 1.49 -0.60 4.91
CA ALA A 98 1.07 -1.84 5.55
C ALA A 98 0.20 -2.75 4.67
N VAL A 99 0.40 -4.06 4.80
CA VAL A 99 -0.42 -5.13 4.22
C VAL A 99 -1.77 -5.24 4.94
N ASN A 100 -1.80 -4.93 6.23
CA ASN A 100 -2.97 -5.03 7.10
C ASN A 100 -2.98 -3.90 8.14
N LEU A 101 -4.12 -3.72 8.81
CA LEU A 101 -4.27 -2.77 9.90
C LEU A 101 -4.84 -3.47 11.14
N LEU A 102 -4.10 -3.41 12.24
CA LEU A 102 -4.57 -3.74 13.58
C LEU A 102 -4.43 -2.51 14.48
N ILE A 103 -5.40 -2.28 15.36
CA ILE A 103 -5.30 -1.25 16.40
C ILE A 103 -4.95 -1.91 17.71
N VAL A 104 -3.77 -1.59 18.23
CA VAL A 104 -3.20 -2.23 19.41
C VAL A 104 -2.82 -1.22 20.48
N THR A 105 -2.45 -1.75 21.65
CA THR A 105 -1.82 -0.99 22.73
C THR A 105 -0.43 -1.53 22.95
N LEU A 106 0.60 -0.69 22.77
CA LEU A 106 1.96 -1.06 23.16
C LEU A 106 2.07 -1.05 24.67
N LYS A 107 2.45 -2.19 25.25
CA LYS A 107 2.50 -2.37 26.71
C LYS A 107 3.79 -1.80 27.28
N LYS A 108 3.75 -1.41 28.56
CA LYS A 108 4.96 -1.04 29.33
C LYS A 108 6.01 -2.16 29.25
N GLY A 109 7.27 -1.78 29.11
CA GLY A 109 8.42 -2.67 28.97
C GLY A 109 8.68 -3.15 27.53
N PHE A 110 7.76 -2.90 26.59
CA PHE A 110 7.97 -3.26 25.19
C PHE A 110 9.09 -2.41 24.57
N LEU A 111 9.94 -3.05 23.76
CA LEU A 111 11.06 -2.39 23.09
C LEU A 111 10.75 -2.16 21.62
N ILE A 112 10.91 -0.91 21.19
CA ILE A 112 10.78 -0.48 19.81
C ILE A 112 12.07 0.20 19.36
N ASP A 113 12.33 0.19 18.07
CA ASP A 113 13.47 0.89 17.47
C ASP A 113 13.06 1.59 16.18
N ARG A 114 13.93 2.48 15.69
CA ARG A 114 13.79 3.09 14.37
C ARG A 114 15.05 3.79 13.91
N TYR A 115 15.15 3.91 12.58
CA TYR A 115 16.08 4.79 11.90
C TYR A 115 15.36 6.11 11.60
N GLY A 116 15.84 7.22 12.17
CA GLY A 116 15.23 8.52 11.96
C GLY A 116 15.71 9.60 12.92
N GLY A 117 15.07 10.75 12.85
CA GLY A 117 15.44 11.92 13.64
C GLY A 117 16.65 12.65 13.07
N TYR A 118 17.05 13.69 13.78
CA TYR A 118 18.18 14.56 13.42
C TYR A 118 18.67 15.30 14.66
N THR A 119 19.90 15.78 14.64
CA THR A 119 20.41 16.71 15.65
C THR A 119 20.19 18.13 15.13
N ASP A 120 19.57 18.99 15.94
CA ASP A 120 19.36 20.39 15.57
C ASP A 120 20.63 21.25 15.76
N ALA A 121 20.55 22.53 15.39
CA ALA A 121 21.67 23.46 15.44
C ALA A 121 22.25 23.67 16.86
N ASN A 122 21.50 23.32 17.91
CA ASN A 122 21.93 23.45 19.30
C ASN A 122 22.51 22.13 19.85
N GLY A 123 22.69 21.12 19.00
CA GLY A 123 23.18 19.81 19.42
C GLY A 123 22.14 18.92 20.09
N VAL A 124 20.85 19.30 20.04
CA VAL A 124 19.77 18.51 20.66
C VAL A 124 19.22 17.52 19.64
N PHE A 125 19.15 16.24 20.02
CA PHE A 125 18.50 15.23 19.19
C PHE A 125 16.99 15.44 19.18
N GLN A 126 16.43 15.56 17.97
CA GLN A 126 15.02 15.72 17.70
C GLN A 126 14.50 14.53 16.91
N ASP A 127 13.31 14.07 17.28
CA ASP A 127 12.55 13.18 16.43
C ASP A 127 11.04 13.46 16.36
N LYS A 128 10.60 13.84 15.18
CA LYS A 128 9.20 14.11 14.85
C LYS A 128 8.48 12.93 14.16
N GLY A 129 9.15 11.79 14.01
CA GLY A 129 8.59 10.62 13.34
C GLY A 129 7.64 9.83 14.24
N THR A 130 6.76 9.06 13.60
CA THR A 130 5.76 8.21 14.28
C THR A 130 5.90 6.72 13.97
N PHE A 131 6.69 6.35 12.95
CA PHE A 131 6.91 4.97 12.56
C PHE A 131 8.09 4.34 13.32
N VAL A 132 7.83 3.18 13.91
CA VAL A 132 8.80 2.35 14.63
C VAL A 132 8.58 0.88 14.30
N SER A 133 9.53 0.02 14.64
CA SER A 133 9.37 -1.44 14.60
C SER A 133 9.61 -2.03 15.99
N PRO A 134 9.17 -3.28 16.27
CA PRO A 134 9.75 -4.03 17.37
C PRO A 134 11.28 -4.01 17.29
N LYS A 135 11.95 -3.94 18.45
CA LYS A 135 13.41 -4.00 18.49
C LYS A 135 13.92 -5.23 17.74
N GLY A 136 14.84 -5.03 16.81
CA GLY A 136 15.56 -6.09 16.11
C GLY A 136 14.99 -6.50 14.75
N VAL A 137 13.94 -5.84 14.25
CA VAL A 137 13.49 -6.06 12.86
C VAL A 137 14.62 -5.66 11.89
N PRO A 138 15.11 -6.58 11.03
CA PRO A 138 16.18 -6.28 10.06
C PRO A 138 15.81 -5.13 9.12
N PHE A 139 16.80 -4.33 8.71
CA PHE A 139 16.54 -3.18 7.82
C PHE A 139 15.81 -3.55 6.51
N PRO A 140 16.17 -4.64 5.79
CA PRO A 140 15.43 -5.04 4.59
C PRO A 140 13.95 -5.35 4.84
N GLU A 141 13.62 -5.83 6.04
CA GLU A 141 12.24 -6.13 6.42
C GLU A 141 11.42 -4.88 6.73
N ARG A 142 12.06 -3.70 6.80
CA ARG A 142 11.41 -2.40 7.01
C ARG A 142 10.97 -1.71 5.73
N ALA A 143 11.41 -2.21 4.57
CA ALA A 143 11.13 -1.63 3.25
C ALA A 143 11.28 -0.10 3.19
N LEU A 144 12.45 0.38 3.63
CA LEU A 144 12.82 1.80 3.63
C LEU A 144 13.87 2.06 2.53
N PRO A 145 13.93 3.29 1.97
CA PRO A 145 15.02 3.65 1.08
C PRO A 145 16.38 3.52 1.78
N ASP A 146 17.40 3.01 1.09
CA ASP A 146 18.74 2.74 1.66
C ASP A 146 19.38 3.95 2.33
N ALA A 147 19.09 5.18 1.86
CA ALA A 147 19.55 6.41 2.50
C ALA A 147 19.12 6.53 3.98
N THR A 148 18.08 5.80 4.38
CA THR A 148 17.57 5.75 5.76
C THR A 148 18.55 5.06 6.71
N LEU A 149 19.42 4.16 6.24
CA LEU A 149 20.51 3.57 7.05
C LEU A 149 21.47 4.63 7.60
N LYS A 150 21.58 5.79 6.95
CA LYS A 150 22.41 6.92 7.40
C LYS A 150 21.74 7.77 8.47
N LYS A 151 20.46 7.53 8.78
CA LYS A 151 19.75 8.23 9.85
C LYS A 151 20.16 7.67 11.21
N PRO A 152 20.06 8.48 12.28
CA PRO A 152 20.29 7.99 13.63
C PRO A 152 19.42 6.76 13.94
N TYR A 153 20.04 5.73 14.51
CA TYR A 153 19.34 4.53 14.97
C TYR A 153 19.15 4.59 16.48
N LYS A 154 17.90 4.48 16.94
CA LYS A 154 17.54 4.63 18.35
C LYS A 154 16.62 3.51 18.79
N ILE A 155 16.81 3.06 20.03
CA ILE A 155 15.98 2.07 20.71
C ILE A 155 15.25 2.77 21.85
N TYR A 156 13.97 2.48 22.01
CA TYR A 156 13.14 3.04 23.07
C TYR A 156 12.43 1.93 23.84
N VAL A 157 12.24 2.16 25.14
CA VAL A 157 11.39 1.34 25.99
C VAL A 157 10.09 2.10 26.27
N ILE A 158 8.96 1.40 26.15
CA ILE A 158 7.66 1.95 26.53
C ILE A 158 7.53 1.98 28.05
N LEU A 159 7.31 3.15 28.63
CA LEU A 159 7.17 3.37 30.07
C LEU A 159 5.73 3.33 30.56
N LYS A 160 4.79 3.75 29.70
CA LYS A 160 3.35 3.74 29.93
C LYS A 160 2.64 3.14 28.73
N PRO A 161 1.53 2.39 28.89
CA PRO A 161 0.80 1.86 27.75
C PRO A 161 0.43 2.95 26.74
N ILE A 162 0.72 2.72 25.45
CA ILE A 162 0.37 3.63 24.37
C ILE A 162 -0.80 3.01 23.59
N PRO A 163 -2.04 3.49 23.75
CA PRO A 163 -3.19 2.97 23.03
C PRO A 163 -3.27 3.53 21.61
N LYS A 164 -4.18 2.97 20.79
CA LYS A 164 -4.49 3.44 19.43
C LYS A 164 -3.28 3.43 18.48
N VAL A 165 -2.35 2.52 18.71
CA VAL A 165 -1.20 2.30 17.83
C VAL A 165 -1.67 1.50 16.62
N ARG A 166 -1.32 1.95 15.41
CA ARG A 166 -1.62 1.20 14.18
C ARG A 166 -0.48 0.23 13.95
N GLU A 167 -0.75 -1.06 14.09
CA GLU A 167 0.17 -2.14 13.76
C GLU A 167 -0.12 -2.62 12.34
N GLY A 168 0.93 -2.93 11.59
CA GLY A 168 0.81 -3.53 10.28
C GLY A 168 2.07 -4.27 9.86
N LYS A 169 1.89 -5.32 9.06
CA LYS A 169 2.97 -5.98 8.34
C LYS A 169 3.40 -5.09 7.17
N ILE A 170 4.70 -4.90 6.99
CA ILE A 170 5.25 -3.95 6.02
C ILE A 170 5.16 -4.52 4.61
N ILE A 171 4.74 -3.70 3.64
CA ILE A 171 4.68 -4.07 2.22
C ILE A 171 6.11 -4.16 1.65
N PRO A 172 6.45 -5.18 0.84
CA PRO A 172 7.67 -5.18 0.02
C PRO A 172 7.70 -3.96 -0.91
N TRP A 173 8.71 -3.12 -0.77
CA TRP A 173 8.78 -1.81 -1.46
C TRP A 173 10.23 -1.32 -1.54
N PHE A 174 10.53 -0.34 -2.40
CA PHE A 174 11.88 0.20 -2.62
C PHE A 174 12.94 -0.87 -2.92
N GLY A 175 12.55 -1.97 -3.59
CA GLY A 175 13.43 -3.11 -3.86
C GLY A 175 13.79 -3.96 -2.64
N GLN A 176 13.13 -3.71 -1.49
CA GLN A 176 13.36 -4.43 -0.24
C GLN A 176 12.23 -5.44 0.04
N PRO A 177 12.53 -6.57 0.70
CA PRO A 177 11.57 -7.66 0.90
C PRO A 177 10.43 -7.30 1.87
N GLY A 178 10.58 -6.31 2.76
CA GLY A 178 9.54 -5.92 3.71
C GLY A 178 9.12 -7.07 4.63
N LEU A 179 7.82 -7.19 4.93
CA LEU A 179 7.21 -8.24 5.74
C LEU A 179 7.55 -8.23 7.24
N GLY A 180 8.40 -7.32 7.71
CA GLY A 180 8.54 -7.01 9.12
C GLY A 180 7.28 -6.36 9.71
N ILE A 181 7.27 -6.17 11.03
CA ILE A 181 6.18 -5.44 11.71
C ILE A 181 6.58 -3.98 11.89
N GLN A 182 5.64 -3.07 11.59
CA GLN A 182 5.72 -1.67 11.97
C GLN A 182 4.57 -1.27 12.89
N TYR A 183 4.85 -0.23 13.67
CA TYR A 183 3.86 0.51 14.42
C TYR A 183 3.90 1.97 13.99
N GLU A 184 2.73 2.53 13.71
CA GLU A 184 2.54 3.98 13.65
C GLU A 184 1.95 4.44 15.00
N LEU A 185 2.76 5.20 15.73
CA LEU A 185 2.40 5.78 17.02
C LEU A 185 1.42 6.95 16.84
N PRO A 186 0.51 7.19 17.81
CA PRO A 186 -0.46 8.28 17.73
C PRO A 186 0.16 9.68 17.86
N TYR A 187 1.41 9.76 18.34
CA TYR A 187 2.17 11.00 18.53
C TYR A 187 3.63 10.77 18.16
N SER A 188 4.38 11.86 17.95
CA SER A 188 5.80 11.76 17.61
C SER A 188 6.63 11.20 18.76
N ILE A 189 7.82 10.68 18.45
CA ILE A 189 8.77 10.26 19.48
C ILE A 189 9.09 11.39 20.46
N ASN A 190 9.31 12.61 19.98
CA ASN A 190 9.53 13.77 20.85
C ASN A 190 8.39 13.99 21.84
N ASP A 191 7.14 14.00 21.34
CA ASP A 191 5.97 14.23 22.20
C ASP A 191 5.83 13.10 23.23
N LEU A 192 6.01 11.84 22.80
CA LEU A 192 5.91 10.69 23.69
C LEU A 192 7.03 10.65 24.74
N LYS A 193 8.25 11.09 24.38
CA LYS A 193 9.36 11.27 25.33
C LYS A 193 9.03 12.37 26.35
N GLN A 194 8.59 13.53 25.87
CA GLN A 194 8.25 14.68 26.71
C GLN A 194 7.14 14.33 27.72
N GLN A 195 6.16 13.55 27.30
CA GLN A 195 5.03 13.11 28.14
C GLN A 195 5.36 11.85 28.99
N GLY A 196 6.59 11.33 28.90
CA GLY A 196 7.07 10.19 29.66
C GLY A 196 6.37 8.86 29.33
N TYR A 197 5.92 8.69 28.08
CA TYR A 197 5.37 7.42 27.58
C TYR A 197 6.46 6.46 27.12
N LEU A 198 7.59 6.99 26.67
CA LEU A 198 8.75 6.20 26.27
C LEU A 198 10.04 6.95 26.60
N GLU A 199 11.13 6.20 26.73
CA GLU A 199 12.47 6.76 26.88
C GLU A 199 13.46 6.02 25.99
N GLU A 200 14.56 6.69 25.65
CA GLU A 200 15.64 6.09 24.88
C GLU A 200 16.43 5.13 25.77
N GLN A 201 16.60 3.89 25.33
CA GLN A 201 17.59 2.99 25.92
C GLN A 201 18.97 3.40 25.45
N LYS A 202 19.83 3.76 26.41
CA LYS A 202 21.26 3.91 26.15
C LYS A 202 21.82 2.54 25.74
N GLN A 203 22.49 2.51 24.60
CA GLN A 203 23.22 1.34 24.12
C GLN A 203 24.52 1.16 24.89
#